data_AF-A0A8R2JTD4-F1
#
_entry.id   AF-A0A8R2JTD4-F1
#
_cell.length_a   1.000
_cell.length_b   1.000
_cell.length_c   1.000
_cell.angle_alpha   90.00
_cell.angle_beta   90.00
_cell.angle_gamma   90.00
#
_symmetry.space_group_name_H-M   'P 1'
#
loop_
_entity.id
_entity.type
_entity.pdbx_description
1 polymer ?
#
loop_
_entity_poly.entity_id
_entity_poly.type
_entity_poly.pdbx_seq_one_letter_code
_entity_poly.pdbx_strand_id
1 'polypeptide(L)'
;MELLKVSKIPGKKRGTHVFKGDDSNMYHQKEVSGDNTIVRCQLWRKKDQHCPAKGKIPLGTNDLYLYTPHKHNQPDKLLIKKLKKQLIEKAKTQNLKNRLIFNEVLSQPEFSGINVPFKEMKRQMSRAKRLNHPPEPNSLNEFKLQMEGTYANNMTMDGECFYVGTAGDGGNEGFSVVFIAPKLKKILSSGTDFIMDGTFKAAPKFRGECIQLFVIMGIAMDVGFPIVYALMSKKTEDAYCALFHFIKTEIEVNWNPLSVAIDFEKASIAAVRKIFPTANIFGCFFHHSQCIWRKIQQKGLTQLYRNNSLVNKLIRMFMAIPLLPQHKTREGFDTLIEFYHVELEDQLDAIQKHQLNDFFRYYLKTWISGHLGSILSVFNRVRRTNNSLEVSHRHLMAHIGIPNPSPWLFVDKLLAYSRGTVNDFILAEDGVDITEKLPRKWKKQNKRIRVATERLQERRFNVLEFLKYTKHSTPLFDLENDEGGTLNLTF
;
A
#
# COMPACT_ATOMS: atom_id res chain seq x y z
N MET A 1 -5.42 2.54 57.09
CA MET A 1 -6.41 1.51 57.46
C MET A 1 -7.54 1.62 56.46
N GLU A 2 -7.93 0.52 55.84
CA GLU A 2 -9.03 0.47 54.88
C GLU A 2 -10.31 0.13 55.65
N LEU A 3 -11.40 0.86 55.39
CA LEU A 3 -12.71 0.65 56.00
C LEU A 3 -13.63 -0.04 55.00
N LEU A 4 -14.19 -1.18 55.39
CA LEU A 4 -15.09 -1.98 54.57
C LEU A 4 -16.39 -2.26 55.33
N LYS A 5 -17.51 -2.41 54.63
CA LYS A 5 -18.75 -2.91 55.24
C LYS A 5 -18.79 -4.44 55.15
N VAL A 6 -19.17 -5.09 56.24
CA VAL A 6 -19.27 -6.55 56.30
C VAL A 6 -20.68 -7.02 56.65
N SER A 7 -21.08 -8.14 56.07
CA SER A 7 -22.30 -8.88 56.41
C SER A 7 -21.95 -10.23 57.02
N LYS A 8 -22.61 -10.60 58.11
CA LYS A 8 -22.42 -11.89 58.77
C LYS A 8 -23.28 -12.95 58.07
N ILE A 9 -22.63 -13.99 57.54
CA ILE A 9 -23.30 -15.09 56.84
C ILE A 9 -23.05 -16.43 57.54
N PRO A 10 -23.97 -17.41 57.43
CA PRO A 10 -23.79 -18.73 58.02
C PRO A 10 -22.54 -19.44 57.45
N GLY A 11 -21.75 -20.02 58.34
CA GLY A 11 -20.59 -20.83 57.98
C GLY A 11 -20.96 -22.27 57.63
N LYS A 12 -20.02 -22.99 56.99
CA LYS A 12 -20.24 -24.37 56.52
C LYS A 12 -20.49 -25.39 57.64
N LYS A 13 -20.09 -25.09 58.88
CA LYS A 13 -20.36 -25.93 60.06
C LYS A 13 -21.49 -25.29 60.87
N ARG A 14 -22.41 -26.11 61.37
CA ARG A 14 -23.53 -25.68 62.22
C ARG A 14 -23.00 -24.82 63.38
N GLY A 15 -23.55 -23.62 63.55
CA GLY A 15 -23.15 -22.65 64.59
C GLY A 15 -21.94 -21.76 64.24
N THR A 16 -21.27 -21.96 63.11
CA THR A 16 -20.17 -21.08 62.65
C THR A 16 -20.70 -19.96 61.75
N HIS A 17 -19.97 -18.85 61.70
CA HIS A 17 -20.30 -17.71 60.85
C HIS A 17 -19.05 -17.20 60.14
N VAL A 18 -19.23 -16.57 58.99
CA VAL A 18 -18.17 -15.92 58.20
C VAL A 18 -18.63 -14.50 57.88
N PHE A 19 -17.72 -13.55 57.81
CA PHE A 19 -18.04 -12.18 57.40
C PHE A 19 -17.72 -12.00 55.93
N LYS A 20 -18.67 -11.51 55.14
CA LYS A 20 -18.47 -11.16 53.73
C LYS A 20 -18.34 -9.65 53.60
N GLY A 21 -17.20 -9.19 53.09
CA GLY A 21 -16.96 -7.78 52.77
C GLY A 21 -17.63 -7.36 51.48
N ASP A 22 -17.88 -6.07 51.34
CA ASP A 22 -18.23 -5.37 50.10
C ASP A 22 -17.13 -5.48 49.02
N ASP A 23 -15.87 -5.66 49.44
CA ASP A 23 -14.73 -6.04 48.59
C ASP A 23 -14.80 -7.47 48.01
N SER A 24 -15.93 -8.17 48.23
CA SER A 24 -16.19 -9.55 47.82
C SER A 24 -15.23 -10.59 48.43
N ASN A 25 -14.42 -10.22 49.43
CA ASN A 25 -13.60 -11.16 50.18
C ASN A 25 -14.35 -11.70 51.42
N MET A 26 -13.88 -12.85 51.90
CA MET A 26 -14.46 -13.57 53.03
C MET A 26 -13.49 -13.56 54.21
N TYR A 27 -14.01 -13.35 55.42
CA TYR A 27 -13.23 -13.20 56.63
C TYR A 27 -13.69 -14.16 57.73
N HIS A 28 -12.74 -14.89 58.30
CA HIS A 28 -12.97 -15.75 59.46
C HIS A 28 -12.60 -15.03 60.75
N GLN A 29 -13.44 -15.20 61.76
CA GLN A 29 -13.13 -14.82 63.13
C GLN A 29 -11.92 -15.61 63.63
N LYS A 30 -10.91 -14.91 64.14
CA LYS A 30 -9.74 -15.50 64.79
C LYS A 30 -9.94 -15.53 66.30
N GLU A 31 -10.28 -14.38 66.89
CA GLU A 31 -10.41 -14.17 68.33
C GLU A 31 -11.32 -12.96 68.60
N VAL A 32 -11.88 -12.89 69.80
CA VAL A 32 -12.58 -11.70 70.32
C VAL A 32 -11.66 -11.07 71.36
N SER A 33 -11.42 -9.77 71.26
CA SER A 33 -10.53 -9.01 72.15
C SER A 33 -11.25 -7.73 72.59
N GLY A 34 -11.72 -7.72 73.84
CA GLY A 34 -12.60 -6.68 74.36
C GLY A 34 -13.83 -6.50 73.47
N ASP A 35 -14.14 -5.25 73.12
CA ASP A 35 -15.25 -4.90 72.22
C ASP A 35 -14.92 -5.06 70.73
N ASN A 36 -13.96 -5.91 70.35
CA ASN A 36 -13.57 -6.11 68.96
C ASN A 36 -13.51 -7.59 68.57
N THR A 37 -14.08 -7.93 67.42
CA THR A 37 -13.86 -9.22 66.75
C THR A 37 -12.70 -9.10 65.78
N ILE A 38 -11.62 -9.84 66.02
CA ILE A 38 -10.45 -9.87 65.14
C ILE A 38 -10.68 -10.90 64.03
N VAL A 39 -10.52 -10.48 62.78
CA VAL A 39 -10.77 -11.31 61.61
C VAL A 39 -9.55 -11.45 60.70
N ARG A 40 -9.49 -12.55 59.95
CA ARG A 40 -8.48 -12.83 58.91
C ARG A 40 -9.15 -13.25 57.61
N CYS A 41 -8.57 -12.88 56.48
CA CYS A 41 -9.03 -13.36 55.17
C CYS A 41 -9.07 -14.89 55.12
N GLN A 42 -10.08 -15.47 54.50
CA GLN A 42 -10.28 -16.91 54.36
C GLN A 42 -9.06 -17.66 53.79
N LEU A 43 -8.25 -16.99 52.96
CA LEU A 43 -7.08 -17.58 52.32
C LEU A 43 -5.82 -17.60 53.23
N TRP A 44 -5.89 -17.11 54.47
CA TRP A 44 -4.72 -17.01 55.35
C TRP A 44 -4.03 -18.35 55.67
N ARG A 45 -4.76 -19.48 55.61
CA ARG A 45 -4.19 -20.82 55.84
C ARG A 45 -3.76 -21.56 54.57
N LYS A 46 -4.03 -21.03 53.38
CA LYS A 46 -3.68 -21.71 52.12
C LYS A 46 -2.22 -21.44 51.77
N LYS A 47 -1.38 -22.48 51.74
CA LYS A 47 0.07 -22.36 51.45
C LYS A 47 0.36 -21.66 50.11
N ASP A 48 -0.38 -21.99 49.05
CA ASP A 48 -0.14 -21.43 47.70
C ASP A 48 -0.84 -20.08 47.42
N GLN A 49 -1.74 -19.65 48.30
CA GLN A 49 -2.56 -18.44 48.15
C GLN A 49 -2.62 -17.64 49.45
N HIS A 50 -1.54 -17.67 50.23
CA HIS A 50 -1.51 -17.09 51.57
C HIS A 50 -1.85 -15.59 51.51
N CYS A 51 -2.90 -15.20 52.22
CA CYS A 51 -3.25 -13.79 52.39
C CYS A 51 -2.91 -13.30 53.80
N PRO A 52 -2.13 -12.21 53.93
CA PRO A 52 -1.81 -11.64 55.24
C PRO A 52 -2.92 -10.73 55.80
N ALA A 53 -4.02 -10.51 55.05
CA ALA A 53 -5.04 -9.55 55.42
C ALA A 53 -5.68 -9.86 56.78
N LYS A 54 -5.68 -8.84 57.65
CA LYS A 54 -6.13 -8.91 59.03
C LYS A 54 -6.79 -7.59 59.42
N GLY A 55 -7.88 -7.69 60.16
CA GLY A 55 -8.70 -6.55 60.55
C GLY A 55 -9.41 -6.76 61.89
N LYS A 56 -10.19 -5.75 62.28
CA LYS A 56 -11.06 -5.79 63.46
C LYS A 56 -12.46 -5.26 63.10
N ILE A 57 -13.48 -5.84 63.74
CA ILE A 57 -14.87 -5.41 63.66
C ILE A 57 -15.31 -5.03 65.08
N PRO A 58 -15.56 -3.74 65.38
CA PRO A 58 -16.10 -3.33 66.67
C PRO A 58 -17.47 -3.94 66.97
N LEU A 59 -17.73 -4.27 68.23
CA LEU A 59 -18.98 -4.88 68.68
C LEU A 59 -20.18 -3.99 68.35
N GLY A 60 -21.25 -4.58 67.83
CA GLY A 60 -22.46 -3.85 67.42
C GLY A 60 -22.34 -3.10 66.08
N THR A 61 -21.20 -3.19 65.39
CA THR A 61 -20.99 -2.55 64.08
C THR A 61 -20.84 -3.58 62.96
N ASN A 62 -21.08 -3.13 61.72
CA ASN A 62 -20.76 -3.85 60.50
C ASN A 62 -19.52 -3.28 59.81
N ASP A 63 -18.67 -2.58 60.57
CA ASP A 63 -17.50 -1.87 60.06
C ASP A 63 -16.24 -2.69 60.28
N LEU A 64 -15.61 -3.13 59.19
CA LEU A 64 -14.34 -3.82 59.21
C LEU A 64 -13.20 -2.84 58.94
N TYR A 65 -12.33 -2.68 59.93
CA TYR A 65 -11.10 -1.92 59.81
C TYR A 65 -9.93 -2.87 59.51
N LEU A 66 -9.47 -2.87 58.25
CA LEU A 66 -8.28 -3.59 57.83
C LEU A 66 -7.02 -2.78 58.16
N TYR A 67 -6.17 -3.36 58.98
CA TYR A 67 -4.83 -2.85 59.27
C TYR A 67 -3.74 -3.55 58.45
N THR A 68 -4.05 -4.69 57.83
CA THR A 68 -3.18 -5.32 56.82
C THR A 68 -4.00 -5.58 55.54
N PRO A 69 -3.60 -5.04 54.37
CA PRO A 69 -4.35 -5.16 53.13
C PRO A 69 -4.22 -6.55 52.48
N HIS A 70 -5.11 -6.86 51.53
CA HIS A 70 -5.07 -8.09 50.73
C HIS A 70 -3.90 -8.10 49.74
N LYS A 71 -3.39 -9.31 49.43
CA LYS A 71 -2.41 -9.54 48.34
C LYS A 71 -3.01 -10.28 47.12
N HIS A 72 -4.31 -10.59 47.14
CA HIS A 72 -5.05 -11.30 46.09
C HIS A 72 -6.32 -10.54 45.67
N ASN A 73 -6.89 -10.90 44.51
CA ASN A 73 -8.10 -10.29 43.95
C ASN A 73 -8.07 -8.75 43.80
N GLN A 74 -6.93 -8.21 43.39
CA GLN A 74 -6.90 -6.85 42.85
C GLN A 74 -7.61 -6.88 41.48
N PRO A 75 -8.62 -6.03 41.22
CA PRO A 75 -9.36 -5.96 39.94
C PRO A 75 -8.44 -5.99 38.72
N ASP A 76 -7.29 -5.33 38.83
CA ASP A 76 -6.24 -5.28 37.81
C ASP A 76 -5.72 -6.66 37.41
N LYS A 77 -5.58 -7.63 38.33
CA LYS A 77 -5.00 -8.95 38.00
C LYS A 77 -5.90 -9.77 37.07
N LEU A 78 -7.23 -9.71 37.23
CA LEU A 78 -8.17 -10.42 36.36
C LEU A 78 -8.24 -9.77 34.98
N LEU A 79 -8.28 -8.44 34.96
CA LEU A 79 -8.25 -7.66 33.72
C LEU A 79 -6.95 -7.88 32.94
N ILE A 80 -5.79 -7.88 33.61
CA ILE A 80 -4.48 -8.18 33.00
C ILE A 80 -4.48 -9.61 32.41
N LYS A 81 -5.11 -10.58 33.07
CA LYS A 81 -5.23 -11.94 32.53
C LYS A 81 -6.09 -11.97 31.26
N LYS A 82 -7.19 -11.21 31.22
CA LYS A 82 -8.05 -11.06 30.04
C LYS A 82 -7.31 -10.37 28.89
N LEU A 83 -6.64 -9.25 29.18
CA LEU A 83 -5.76 -8.51 28.26
C LEU A 83 -4.75 -9.44 27.63
N LYS A 84 -4.02 -10.20 28.46
CA LYS A 84 -3.01 -11.15 28.00
C LYS A 84 -3.60 -12.23 27.10
N LYS A 85 -4.78 -12.76 27.41
CA LYS A 85 -5.45 -13.75 26.55
C LYS A 85 -5.73 -13.17 25.16
N GLN A 86 -6.29 -11.96 25.09
CA GLN A 86 -6.57 -11.30 23.81
C GLN A 86 -5.30 -10.97 23.02
N LEU A 87 -4.26 -10.45 23.69
CA LEU A 87 -2.97 -10.18 23.06
C LEU A 87 -2.36 -11.44 22.44
N ILE A 88 -2.46 -12.59 23.14
CA ILE A 88 -1.97 -13.87 22.63
C ILE A 88 -2.82 -14.34 21.46
N GLU A 89 -4.16 -14.31 21.54
CA GLU A 89 -5.03 -14.75 20.44
C GLU A 89 -4.87 -13.90 19.18
N LYS A 90 -4.77 -12.57 19.30
CA LYS A 90 -4.43 -11.71 18.15
C LYS A 90 -3.02 -11.97 17.65
N ALA A 91 -2.05 -12.21 18.52
CA ALA A 91 -0.69 -12.55 18.08
C ALA A 91 -0.63 -13.88 17.31
N LYS A 92 -1.50 -14.85 17.61
CA LYS A 92 -1.59 -16.11 16.85
C LYS A 92 -2.17 -15.95 15.46
N THR A 93 -3.06 -14.98 15.27
CA THR A 93 -3.87 -14.85 14.04
C THR A 93 -3.43 -13.69 13.14
N GLN A 94 -2.71 -12.68 13.66
CA GLN A 94 -2.34 -11.49 12.90
C GLN A 94 -0.82 -11.35 12.73
N ASN A 95 -0.38 -11.09 11.51
CA ASN A 95 1.03 -10.89 11.17
C ASN A 95 1.51 -9.43 11.29
N LEU A 96 1.05 -8.72 12.34
CA LEU A 96 1.42 -7.34 12.62
C LEU A 96 2.63 -7.25 13.56
N LYS A 97 3.22 -6.07 13.77
CA LYS A 97 4.20 -5.90 14.86
C LYS A 97 3.50 -6.06 16.22
N ASN A 98 4.13 -6.73 17.19
CA ASN A 98 3.56 -6.93 18.53
C ASN A 98 3.16 -5.62 19.22
N ARG A 99 3.87 -4.52 18.94
CA ARG A 99 3.54 -3.20 19.49
C ARG A 99 2.20 -2.67 18.97
N LEU A 100 1.87 -2.93 17.71
CA LEU A 100 0.58 -2.52 17.12
C LEU A 100 -0.57 -3.30 17.76
N ILE A 101 -0.45 -4.62 17.83
CA ILE A 101 -1.44 -5.49 18.51
C ILE A 101 -1.60 -5.04 19.98
N PHE A 102 -0.49 -4.73 20.65
CA PHE A 102 -0.54 -4.26 22.03
C PHE A 102 -1.32 -2.96 22.18
N ASN A 103 -1.02 -1.96 21.35
CA ASN A 103 -1.68 -0.67 21.41
C ASN A 103 -3.18 -0.78 21.04
N GLU A 104 -3.53 -1.57 20.02
CA GLU A 104 -4.90 -1.80 19.58
C GLU A 104 -5.75 -2.48 20.66
N VAL A 105 -5.21 -3.50 21.33
CA VAL A 105 -5.94 -4.16 22.42
C VAL A 105 -6.05 -3.21 23.60
N LEU A 106 -4.96 -2.53 23.99
CA LEU A 106 -4.97 -1.63 25.14
C LEU A 106 -5.89 -0.41 24.94
N SER A 107 -6.15 0.00 23.69
CA SER A 107 -7.09 1.09 23.39
C SER A 107 -8.57 0.71 23.55
N GLN A 108 -8.89 -0.56 23.80
CA GLN A 108 -10.28 -0.96 24.03
C GLN A 108 -10.80 -0.39 25.37
N PRO A 109 -12.05 0.09 25.43
CA PRO A 109 -12.61 0.69 26.65
C PRO A 109 -12.51 -0.22 27.89
N GLU A 110 -12.59 -1.54 27.68
CA GLU A 110 -12.50 -2.54 28.76
C GLU A 110 -11.13 -2.63 29.45
N PHE A 111 -10.07 -2.07 28.85
CA PHE A 111 -8.73 -2.02 29.44
C PHE A 111 -8.31 -0.60 29.83
N SER A 112 -9.25 0.36 29.84
CA SER A 112 -9.00 1.72 30.30
C SER A 112 -8.50 1.73 31.75
N GLY A 113 -7.45 2.52 32.02
CA GLY A 113 -6.82 2.62 33.35
C GLY A 113 -5.81 1.51 33.68
N ILE A 114 -5.64 0.50 32.84
CA ILE A 114 -4.63 -0.54 33.04
C ILE A 114 -3.25 -0.03 32.60
N ASN A 115 -2.29 0.00 33.52
CA ASN A 115 -0.91 0.34 33.21
C ASN A 115 -0.02 -0.91 33.20
N VAL A 116 0.28 -1.43 32.01
CA VAL A 116 1.13 -2.62 31.83
C VAL A 116 2.26 -2.32 30.84
N PRO A 117 3.53 -2.59 31.19
CA PRO A 117 4.63 -2.42 30.25
C PRO A 117 4.56 -3.41 29.08
N PHE A 118 4.68 -2.91 27.85
CA PHE A 118 4.75 -3.74 26.64
C PHE A 118 5.82 -4.85 26.72
N LYS A 119 6.96 -4.55 27.35
CA LYS A 119 8.09 -5.49 27.50
C LYS A 119 7.69 -6.79 28.22
N GLU A 120 6.76 -6.71 29.18
CA GLU A 120 6.28 -7.87 29.94
C GLU A 120 5.43 -8.82 29.09
N MET A 121 4.61 -8.25 28.20
CA MET A 121 3.71 -9.02 27.32
C MET A 121 4.40 -9.50 26.04
N LYS A 122 5.40 -8.75 25.56
CA LYS A 122 6.11 -9.01 24.29
C LYS A 122 6.59 -10.45 24.16
N ARG A 123 7.21 -11.02 25.21
CA ARG A 123 7.79 -12.38 25.15
C ARG A 123 6.75 -13.45 24.84
N GLN A 124 5.57 -13.35 25.45
CA GLN A 124 4.49 -14.33 25.27
C GLN A 124 3.82 -14.15 23.91
N MET A 125 3.60 -12.91 23.48
CA MET A 125 3.12 -12.61 22.13
C MET A 125 4.09 -13.14 21.06
N SER A 126 5.39 -12.92 21.23
CA SER A 126 6.43 -13.43 20.33
C SER A 126 6.49 -14.96 20.31
N ARG A 127 6.32 -15.62 21.47
CA ARG A 127 6.24 -17.09 21.53
C ARG A 127 5.00 -17.61 20.80
N ALA A 128 3.84 -16.98 21.04
CA ALA A 128 2.60 -17.32 20.34
C ALA A 128 2.78 -17.16 18.82
N LYS A 129 3.43 -16.08 18.37
CA LYS A 129 3.72 -15.88 16.95
C LYS A 129 4.56 -16.97 16.33
N ARG A 130 5.72 -17.27 16.93
CA ARG A 130 6.63 -18.31 16.41
C ARG A 130 6.00 -19.70 16.32
N LEU A 131 4.96 -19.97 17.10
CA LEU A 131 4.25 -21.26 17.09
C LEU A 131 3.11 -21.33 16.06
N ASN A 132 2.65 -20.19 15.54
CA ASN A 132 1.43 -20.14 14.70
C ASN A 132 1.66 -19.46 13.34
N HIS A 133 2.74 -18.70 13.19
CA HIS A 133 3.11 -18.06 11.93
C HIS A 133 4.36 -18.70 11.35
N PRO A 134 4.49 -18.70 10.02
CA PRO A 134 5.73 -19.08 9.36
C PRO A 134 6.91 -18.22 9.81
N PRO A 135 8.14 -18.80 9.83
CA PRO A 135 9.34 -18.02 10.02
C PRO A 135 9.46 -16.97 8.90
N GLU A 136 10.01 -15.79 9.20
CA GLU A 136 10.28 -14.79 8.17
C GLU A 136 11.36 -15.33 7.22
N PRO A 137 11.07 -15.42 5.90
CA PRO A 137 12.04 -15.89 4.94
C PRO A 137 13.11 -14.82 4.72
N ASN A 138 14.35 -15.28 4.56
CA ASN A 138 15.52 -14.43 4.37
C ASN A 138 15.85 -14.21 2.89
N SER A 139 15.29 -15.02 2.00
CA SER A 139 15.45 -14.94 0.55
C SER A 139 14.13 -15.20 -0.18
N LEU A 140 14.05 -14.82 -1.45
CA LEU A 140 12.90 -15.15 -2.29
C LEU A 140 12.77 -16.66 -2.51
N ASN A 141 13.90 -17.39 -2.59
CA ASN A 141 13.87 -18.85 -2.71
C ASN A 141 13.36 -19.53 -1.42
N GLU A 142 13.79 -19.06 -0.24
CA GLU A 142 13.25 -19.56 1.03
C GLU A 142 11.74 -19.28 1.10
N PHE A 143 11.33 -18.10 0.64
CA PHE A 143 9.92 -17.74 0.57
C PHE A 143 9.14 -18.67 -0.37
N LYS A 144 9.62 -18.91 -1.60
CA LYS A 144 9.05 -19.90 -2.53
C LYS A 144 8.81 -21.25 -1.85
N LEU A 145 9.84 -21.81 -1.20
CA LEU A 145 9.73 -23.12 -0.56
C LEU A 145 8.68 -23.13 0.56
N GLN A 146 8.56 -22.03 1.31
CA GLN A 146 7.51 -21.89 2.33
C GLN A 146 6.11 -21.81 1.71
N MET A 147 5.98 -21.13 0.57
CA MET A 147 4.73 -20.95 -0.19
C MET A 147 4.24 -22.25 -0.84
N GLU A 148 5.16 -23.12 -1.27
CA GLU A 148 4.86 -24.42 -1.90
C GLU A 148 4.67 -25.55 -0.87
N GLY A 149 5.21 -25.37 0.34
CA GLY A 149 5.14 -26.36 1.40
C GLY A 149 4.00 -26.11 2.39
N THR A 150 4.37 -26.04 3.68
CA THR A 150 3.46 -26.06 4.83
C THR A 150 2.42 -24.93 4.84
N TYR A 151 2.66 -23.82 4.12
CA TYR A 151 1.83 -22.61 4.19
C TYR A 151 0.99 -22.34 2.93
N ALA A 152 1.03 -23.24 1.93
CA ALA A 152 0.28 -23.12 0.68
C ALA A 152 -1.23 -22.91 0.91
N ASN A 153 -1.82 -23.69 1.82
CA ASN A 153 -3.27 -23.71 2.08
C ASN A 153 -3.83 -22.41 2.66
N ASN A 154 -2.98 -21.55 3.26
CA ASN A 154 -3.42 -20.29 3.87
C ASN A 154 -3.59 -19.15 2.84
N MET A 155 -3.33 -19.41 1.56
CA MET A 155 -3.20 -18.39 0.52
C MET A 155 -4.13 -18.67 -0.64
N THR A 156 -5.37 -19.01 -0.33
CA THR A 156 -6.42 -19.24 -1.32
C THR A 156 -7.42 -18.09 -1.36
N MET A 157 -7.93 -17.84 -2.55
CA MET A 157 -9.11 -17.03 -2.80
C MET A 157 -10.16 -17.95 -3.42
N ASP A 158 -11.27 -18.14 -2.70
CA ASP A 158 -12.38 -19.00 -3.13
C ASP A 158 -11.95 -20.45 -3.49
N GLY A 159 -10.97 -20.99 -2.76
CA GLY A 159 -10.44 -22.34 -2.97
C GLY A 159 -9.33 -22.45 -4.02
N GLU A 160 -9.02 -21.37 -4.74
CA GLU A 160 -7.94 -21.32 -5.73
C GLU A 160 -6.69 -20.64 -5.14
N CYS A 161 -5.50 -21.17 -5.46
CA CYS A 161 -4.23 -20.64 -4.98
C CYS A 161 -3.96 -19.23 -5.54
N PHE A 162 -3.66 -18.28 -4.65
CA PHE A 162 -3.29 -16.92 -5.01
C PHE A 162 -1.83 -16.82 -5.48
N TYR A 163 -0.94 -17.66 -4.93
CA TYR A 163 0.40 -17.87 -5.47
C TYR A 163 0.34 -18.87 -6.61
N VAL A 164 0.96 -18.54 -7.74
CA VAL A 164 0.87 -19.36 -8.96
C VAL A 164 2.20 -19.94 -9.41
N GLY A 165 3.32 -19.55 -8.78
CA GLY A 165 4.64 -20.08 -9.10
C GLY A 165 5.72 -19.00 -9.13
N THR A 166 6.85 -19.39 -9.71
CA THR A 166 8.04 -18.53 -9.86
C THR A 166 8.49 -18.45 -11.30
N ALA A 167 8.90 -17.25 -11.71
CA ALA A 167 9.51 -17.01 -13.00
C ALA A 167 11.00 -16.69 -12.86
N GLY A 168 11.81 -17.17 -13.80
CA GLY A 168 13.26 -16.97 -13.82
C GLY A 168 14.04 -18.05 -13.06
N ASP A 169 15.28 -18.26 -13.47
CA ASP A 169 16.19 -19.29 -12.95
C ASP A 169 17.21 -18.78 -11.90
N GLY A 170 17.13 -17.50 -11.51
CA GLY A 170 18.06 -16.82 -10.61
C GLY A 170 19.26 -16.19 -11.31
N GLY A 171 19.65 -16.67 -12.48
CA GLY A 171 20.76 -16.20 -13.32
C GLY A 171 20.51 -14.80 -13.89
N ASN A 172 20.66 -14.60 -15.19
CA ASN A 172 20.40 -13.28 -15.78
C ASN A 172 18.93 -12.84 -15.66
N GLU A 173 18.02 -13.81 -15.66
CA GLU A 173 16.58 -13.62 -15.46
C GLU A 173 16.25 -13.18 -14.02
N GLY A 174 17.13 -13.48 -13.06
CA GLY A 174 16.80 -13.32 -11.65
C GLY A 174 15.63 -14.23 -11.27
N PHE A 175 14.89 -13.84 -10.26
CA PHE A 175 13.86 -14.67 -9.66
C PHE A 175 12.65 -13.81 -9.30
N SER A 176 11.47 -14.25 -9.72
CA SER A 176 10.21 -13.57 -9.48
C SER A 176 9.21 -14.50 -8.81
N VAL A 177 8.61 -14.08 -7.69
CA VAL A 177 7.50 -14.79 -7.03
C VAL A 177 6.20 -14.18 -7.52
N VAL A 178 5.32 -14.98 -8.12
CA VAL A 178 4.15 -14.51 -8.87
C VAL A 178 2.86 -14.88 -8.15
N PHE A 179 2.00 -13.88 -7.98
CA PHE A 179 0.65 -14.01 -7.43
C PHE A 179 -0.38 -13.52 -8.45
N ILE A 180 -1.52 -14.21 -8.53
CA ILE A 180 -2.61 -13.86 -9.43
C ILE A 180 -3.93 -13.97 -8.69
N ALA A 181 -4.76 -12.93 -8.80
CA ALA A 181 -6.13 -12.98 -8.34
C ALA A 181 -6.94 -13.92 -9.24
N PRO A 182 -7.40 -15.10 -8.76
CA PRO A 182 -7.85 -16.17 -9.65
C PRO A 182 -9.03 -15.80 -10.54
N LYS A 183 -10.04 -15.10 -10.00
CA LYS A 183 -11.20 -14.60 -10.77
C LYS A 183 -10.83 -13.55 -11.82
N LEU A 184 -9.73 -12.81 -11.63
CA LEU A 184 -9.25 -11.80 -12.58
C LEU A 184 -8.38 -12.41 -13.68
N LYS A 185 -7.93 -13.66 -13.53
CA LYS A 185 -7.09 -14.37 -14.52
C LYS A 185 -7.71 -14.35 -15.91
N LYS A 186 -9.03 -14.48 -16.03
CA LYS A 186 -9.74 -14.45 -17.34
C LYS A 186 -9.58 -13.15 -18.12
N ILE A 187 -9.19 -12.06 -17.47
CA ILE A 187 -8.87 -10.79 -18.15
C ILE A 187 -7.58 -10.94 -18.97
N LEU A 188 -6.66 -11.85 -18.61
CA LEU A 188 -5.47 -12.12 -19.43
C LEU A 188 -5.86 -12.65 -20.82
N SER A 189 -6.87 -13.49 -20.94
CA SER A 189 -7.32 -14.02 -22.24
C SER A 189 -8.35 -13.14 -22.95
N SER A 190 -9.25 -12.49 -22.21
CA SER A 190 -10.34 -11.68 -22.80
C SER A 190 -10.00 -10.19 -22.97
N GLY A 191 -9.05 -9.67 -22.20
CA GLY A 191 -8.68 -8.26 -22.19
C GLY A 191 -7.75 -7.88 -23.35
N THR A 192 -7.94 -6.68 -23.88
CA THR A 192 -7.14 -6.14 -25.00
C THR A 192 -6.09 -5.13 -24.55
N ASP A 193 -6.36 -4.40 -23.48
CA ASP A 193 -5.56 -3.27 -23.02
C ASP A 193 -5.02 -3.54 -21.62
N PHE A 194 -3.71 -3.38 -21.46
CA PHE A 194 -3.02 -3.62 -20.20
C PHE A 194 -2.19 -2.41 -19.80
N ILE A 195 -2.07 -2.19 -18.49
CA ILE A 195 -1.19 -1.19 -17.88
C ILE A 195 -0.21 -1.96 -16.98
N MET A 196 1.08 -1.66 -17.09
CA MET A 196 2.11 -2.36 -16.34
C MET A 196 3.07 -1.36 -15.69
N ASP A 197 3.35 -1.54 -14.41
CA ASP A 197 4.24 -0.64 -13.66
C ASP A 197 4.79 -1.33 -12.39
N GLY A 198 5.94 -0.86 -11.92
CA GLY A 198 6.61 -1.35 -10.72
C GLY A 198 6.50 -0.37 -9.57
N THR A 199 6.26 -0.87 -8.35
CA THR A 199 6.32 -0.10 -7.11
C THR A 199 7.35 -0.66 -6.14
N PHE A 200 8.17 0.23 -5.58
CA PHE A 200 9.27 -0.15 -4.68
C PHE A 200 8.81 -0.26 -3.22
N LYS A 201 7.90 0.62 -2.79
CA LYS A 201 7.49 0.68 -1.38
C LYS A 201 6.69 -0.52 -0.92
N ALA A 202 5.90 -1.12 -1.81
CA ALA A 202 5.06 -2.26 -1.47
C ALA A 202 5.87 -3.56 -1.37
N ALA A 203 7.03 -3.63 -2.01
CA ALA A 203 7.85 -4.82 -2.10
C ALA A 203 8.51 -5.17 -0.75
N PRO A 204 8.35 -6.40 -0.22
CA PRO A 204 9.19 -6.89 0.86
C PRO A 204 10.64 -6.96 0.41
N LYS A 205 11.60 -6.65 1.29
CA LYS A 205 13.01 -6.56 0.86
C LYS A 205 13.77 -7.87 0.76
N PHE A 206 13.44 -8.92 1.54
CA PHE A 206 14.24 -10.17 1.63
C PHE A 206 15.75 -9.88 1.72
N ARG A 207 16.17 -9.09 2.70
CA ARG A 207 17.57 -8.59 2.86
C ARG A 207 18.15 -7.83 1.65
N GLY A 208 17.29 -7.29 0.79
CA GLY A 208 17.66 -6.54 -0.41
C GLY A 208 17.57 -7.34 -1.71
N GLU A 209 17.19 -8.62 -1.66
CA GLU A 209 17.06 -9.47 -2.85
C GLU A 209 15.89 -9.06 -3.74
N CYS A 210 14.74 -8.71 -3.17
CA CYS A 210 13.60 -8.21 -3.94
C CYS A 210 13.71 -6.69 -4.08
N ILE A 211 13.63 -6.23 -5.32
CA ILE A 211 13.83 -4.82 -5.65
C ILE A 211 12.54 -4.10 -6.01
N GLN A 212 11.50 -4.81 -6.47
CA GLN A 212 10.21 -4.20 -6.78
C GLN A 212 9.06 -5.20 -6.71
N LEU A 213 7.86 -4.66 -6.57
CA LEU A 213 6.61 -5.32 -6.89
C LEU A 213 6.16 -4.81 -8.26
N PHE A 214 6.15 -5.68 -9.27
CA PHE A 214 5.62 -5.37 -10.59
C PHE A 214 4.16 -5.80 -10.69
N VAL A 215 3.30 -4.90 -11.17
CA VAL A 215 1.85 -5.14 -11.25
C VAL A 215 1.41 -5.09 -12.71
N ILE A 216 0.67 -6.11 -13.15
CA ILE A 216 0.01 -6.15 -14.45
C ILE A 216 -1.48 -5.94 -14.22
N MET A 217 -1.99 -4.83 -14.72
CA MET A 217 -3.40 -4.45 -14.66
C MET A 217 -4.04 -4.64 -16.03
N GLY A 218 -5.14 -5.39 -16.09
CA GLY A 218 -5.95 -5.50 -17.31
C GLY A 218 -7.15 -4.56 -17.25
N ILE A 219 -7.55 -4.03 -18.40
CA ILE A 219 -8.76 -3.22 -18.52
C ILE A 219 -9.93 -4.12 -18.93
N ALA A 220 -11.00 -4.11 -18.14
CA ALA A 220 -12.26 -4.79 -18.44
C ALA A 220 -13.42 -3.88 -18.03
N MET A 221 -14.48 -3.82 -18.84
CA MET A 221 -15.67 -2.97 -18.58
C MET A 221 -15.32 -1.49 -18.30
N ASP A 222 -14.30 -0.97 -19.00
CA ASP A 222 -13.74 0.36 -18.78
C ASP A 222 -13.25 0.63 -17.34
N VAL A 223 -12.85 -0.42 -16.62
CA VAL A 223 -12.18 -0.35 -15.32
C VAL A 223 -10.86 -1.13 -15.35
N GLY A 224 -9.86 -0.64 -14.60
CA GLY A 224 -8.57 -1.32 -14.48
C GLY A 224 -8.53 -2.20 -13.25
N PHE A 225 -8.25 -3.49 -13.45
CA PHE A 225 -8.15 -4.49 -12.38
C PHE A 225 -6.72 -5.01 -12.28
N PRO A 226 -6.05 -4.93 -11.12
CA PRO A 226 -4.72 -5.50 -10.94
C PRO A 226 -4.82 -7.03 -10.86
N ILE A 227 -4.24 -7.71 -11.84
CA ILE A 227 -4.38 -9.17 -12.03
C ILE A 227 -3.18 -9.90 -11.45
N VAL A 228 -1.98 -9.48 -11.86
CA VAL A 228 -0.72 -10.14 -11.53
C VAL A 228 0.11 -9.24 -10.64
N TYR A 229 0.70 -9.84 -9.62
CA TYR A 229 1.65 -9.21 -8.70
C TYR A 229 2.93 -10.04 -8.70
N ALA A 230 4.04 -9.47 -9.13
CA ALA A 230 5.32 -10.16 -9.20
C ALA A 230 6.36 -9.47 -8.31
N LEU A 231 6.83 -10.17 -7.28
CA LEU A 231 7.99 -9.75 -6.50
C LEU A 231 9.25 -10.11 -7.26
N MET A 232 9.94 -9.12 -7.81
CA MET A 232 11.07 -9.33 -8.71
C MET A 232 12.41 -9.00 -8.04
N SER A 233 13.41 -9.86 -8.24
CA SER A 233 14.79 -9.58 -7.81
C SER A 233 15.62 -8.77 -8.80
N LYS A 234 15.18 -8.70 -10.07
CA LYS A 234 15.83 -7.96 -11.15
C LYS A 234 14.85 -7.15 -11.98
N LYS A 235 15.39 -6.09 -12.60
CA LYS A 235 14.72 -5.15 -13.50
C LYS A 235 15.36 -5.15 -14.89
N THR A 236 15.93 -6.30 -15.27
CA THR A 236 16.57 -6.52 -16.56
C THR A 236 15.53 -6.94 -17.59
N GLU A 237 15.87 -6.79 -18.88
CA GLU A 237 15.00 -7.28 -19.97
C GLU A 237 14.72 -8.78 -19.80
N ASP A 238 15.74 -9.57 -19.48
CA ASP A 238 15.62 -11.01 -19.24
C ASP A 238 14.65 -11.33 -18.09
N ALA A 239 14.66 -10.55 -17.00
CA ALA A 239 13.75 -10.75 -15.87
C ALA A 239 12.29 -10.51 -16.25
N TYR A 240 12.01 -9.44 -17.00
CA TYR A 240 10.67 -9.18 -17.51
C TYR A 240 10.25 -10.20 -18.56
N CYS A 241 11.17 -10.63 -19.43
CA CYS A 241 10.90 -11.69 -20.41
C CYS A 241 10.52 -13.00 -19.71
N ALA A 242 11.27 -13.41 -18.70
CA ALA A 242 10.99 -14.61 -17.91
C ALA A 242 9.61 -14.51 -17.25
N LEU A 243 9.29 -13.36 -16.64
CA LEU A 243 7.96 -13.13 -16.05
C LEU A 243 6.83 -13.24 -17.09
N PHE A 244 6.94 -12.52 -18.20
CA PHE A 244 5.89 -12.54 -19.23
C PHE A 244 5.77 -13.90 -19.91
N HIS A 245 6.90 -14.57 -20.14
CA HIS A 245 6.92 -15.92 -20.70
C HIS A 245 6.24 -16.92 -19.76
N PHE A 246 6.59 -16.91 -18.47
CA PHE A 246 5.94 -17.76 -17.45
C PHE A 246 4.42 -17.55 -17.41
N ILE A 247 3.94 -16.30 -17.42
CA ILE A 247 2.50 -16.03 -17.44
C ILE A 247 1.88 -16.57 -18.74
N LYS A 248 2.54 -16.39 -19.88
CA LYS A 248 2.03 -16.85 -21.16
C LYS A 248 2.06 -18.37 -21.31
N THR A 249 3.04 -19.09 -20.77
CA THR A 249 3.15 -20.54 -20.98
C THR A 249 2.44 -21.33 -19.89
N GLU A 250 2.62 -20.94 -18.62
CA GLU A 250 2.15 -21.72 -17.47
C GLU A 250 0.78 -21.27 -16.97
N ILE A 251 0.41 -20.00 -17.20
CA ILE A 251 -0.82 -19.42 -16.64
C ILE A 251 -1.92 -19.29 -17.70
N GLU A 252 -1.69 -18.56 -18.77
CA GLU A 252 -2.68 -18.28 -19.81
C GLU A 252 -2.03 -18.18 -21.19
N VAL A 253 -2.12 -19.27 -21.97
CA VAL A 253 -1.55 -19.39 -23.32
C VAL A 253 -2.15 -18.43 -24.33
N ASN A 254 -3.39 -18.00 -24.12
CA ASN A 254 -4.07 -17.08 -25.02
C ASN A 254 -3.81 -15.61 -24.67
N TRP A 255 -2.93 -15.32 -23.70
CA TRP A 255 -2.61 -13.94 -23.37
C TRP A 255 -1.90 -13.26 -24.53
N ASN A 256 -2.62 -12.37 -25.21
CA ASN A 256 -2.14 -11.64 -26.38
C ASN A 256 -2.67 -10.18 -26.36
N PRO A 257 -2.02 -9.27 -25.62
CA PRO A 257 -2.46 -7.89 -25.50
C PRO A 257 -2.42 -7.16 -26.85
N LEU A 258 -3.48 -6.39 -27.16
CA LEU A 258 -3.49 -5.49 -28.31
C LEU A 258 -2.77 -4.17 -28.00
N SER A 259 -2.89 -3.69 -26.76
CA SER A 259 -2.20 -2.47 -26.33
C SER A 259 -1.64 -2.59 -24.92
N VAL A 260 -0.46 -1.99 -24.72
CA VAL A 260 0.23 -1.98 -23.44
C VAL A 260 0.68 -0.56 -23.13
N ALA A 261 0.10 0.01 -22.07
CA ALA A 261 0.59 1.23 -21.45
C ALA A 261 1.69 0.87 -20.46
N ILE A 262 2.88 1.46 -20.64
CA ILE A 262 4.03 1.18 -19.78
C ILE A 262 4.84 2.44 -19.52
N ASP A 263 5.61 2.40 -18.44
CA ASP A 263 6.58 3.44 -18.15
C ASP A 263 7.79 3.41 -19.08
N PHE A 264 8.55 4.50 -19.11
CA PHE A 264 9.71 4.65 -20.00
C PHE A 264 10.96 3.86 -19.55
N GLU A 265 10.76 2.73 -18.86
CA GLU A 265 11.81 1.82 -18.45
C GLU A 265 12.21 0.91 -19.61
N LYS A 266 13.43 1.11 -20.11
CA LYS A 266 13.98 0.42 -21.30
C LYS A 266 13.82 -1.10 -21.26
N ALA A 267 14.14 -1.73 -20.13
CA ALA A 267 14.10 -3.18 -19.96
C ALA A 267 12.68 -3.74 -20.12
N SER A 268 11.69 -3.10 -19.48
CA SER A 268 10.30 -3.50 -19.54
C SER A 268 9.71 -3.35 -20.95
N ILE A 269 10.02 -2.24 -21.65
CA ILE A 269 9.61 -2.01 -23.04
C ILE A 269 10.19 -3.07 -23.97
N ALA A 270 11.49 -3.37 -23.83
CA ALA A 270 12.16 -4.36 -24.66
C ALA A 270 11.54 -5.76 -24.47
N ALA A 271 11.25 -6.14 -23.23
CA ALA A 271 10.59 -7.41 -22.93
C ALA A 271 9.17 -7.51 -23.52
N VAL A 272 8.35 -6.45 -23.41
CA VAL A 272 7.02 -6.44 -24.04
C VAL A 272 7.15 -6.60 -25.57
N ARG A 273 8.08 -5.88 -26.23
CA ARG A 273 8.31 -6.04 -27.68
C ARG A 273 8.73 -7.45 -28.06
N LYS A 274 9.52 -8.11 -27.23
CA LYS A 274 10.04 -9.46 -27.48
C LYS A 274 8.95 -10.52 -27.31
N ILE A 275 8.13 -10.44 -26.27
CA ILE A 275 7.10 -11.45 -25.94
C ILE A 275 5.77 -11.20 -26.67
N PHE A 276 5.45 -9.93 -26.93
CA PHE A 276 4.22 -9.48 -27.60
C PHE A 276 4.55 -8.55 -28.79
N PRO A 277 5.16 -9.08 -29.87
CA PRO A 277 5.64 -8.27 -30.98
C PRO A 277 4.53 -7.51 -31.73
N THR A 278 3.29 -8.00 -31.64
CA THR A 278 2.10 -7.38 -32.24
C THR A 278 1.43 -6.35 -31.34
N ALA A 279 1.81 -6.26 -30.06
CA ALA A 279 1.20 -5.33 -29.12
C ALA A 279 1.60 -3.90 -29.43
N ASN A 280 0.62 -2.99 -29.39
CA ASN A 280 0.86 -1.58 -29.54
C ASN A 280 1.27 -0.96 -28.20
N ILE A 281 2.56 -0.69 -28.04
CA ILE A 281 3.14 -0.14 -26.82
C ILE A 281 3.08 1.38 -26.88
N PHE A 282 2.64 2.01 -25.78
CA PHE A 282 2.69 3.45 -25.62
C PHE A 282 3.10 3.84 -24.21
N GLY A 283 3.79 4.97 -24.12
CA GLY A 283 4.27 5.53 -22.86
C GLY A 283 3.22 6.33 -22.12
N CYS A 284 3.30 6.35 -20.80
CA CYS A 284 2.43 7.18 -19.97
C CYS A 284 2.66 8.68 -20.22
N PHE A 285 1.60 9.41 -20.60
CA PHE A 285 1.62 10.86 -20.85
C PHE A 285 2.03 11.68 -19.61
N PHE A 286 1.61 11.24 -18.42
CA PHE A 286 1.97 11.89 -17.16
C PHE A 286 3.48 11.75 -16.89
N HIS A 287 4.02 10.53 -17.02
CA HIS A 287 5.45 10.28 -16.86
C HIS A 287 6.32 10.98 -17.90
N HIS A 288 5.87 11.08 -19.15
CA HIS A 288 6.56 11.93 -20.14
C HIS A 288 6.65 13.37 -19.64
N SER A 289 5.53 13.95 -19.23
CA SER A 289 5.47 15.34 -18.74
C SER A 289 6.37 15.52 -17.51
N GLN A 290 6.41 14.53 -16.62
CA GLN A 290 7.28 14.52 -15.44
C GLN A 290 8.77 14.47 -15.84
N CYS A 291 9.15 13.65 -16.82
CA CYS A 291 10.52 13.61 -17.34
C CYS A 291 10.93 14.96 -17.95
N ILE A 292 10.03 15.62 -18.68
CA ILE A 292 10.27 16.98 -19.20
C ILE A 292 10.53 17.94 -18.04
N TRP A 293 9.67 17.95 -17.02
CA TRP A 293 9.85 18.82 -15.85
C TRP A 293 11.18 18.58 -15.13
N ARG A 294 11.55 17.31 -14.87
CA ARG A 294 12.84 16.97 -14.27
C ARG A 294 14.01 17.46 -15.12
N LYS A 295 13.89 17.40 -16.46
CA LYS A 295 14.94 17.94 -17.34
C LYS A 295 15.05 19.46 -17.26
N ILE A 296 13.93 20.17 -17.19
CA ILE A 296 13.91 21.63 -16.98
C ILE A 296 14.61 22.00 -15.67
N GLN A 297 14.34 21.27 -14.58
CA GLN A 297 15.02 21.46 -13.30
C GLN A 297 16.53 21.19 -13.43
N GLN A 298 16.94 20.07 -14.03
CA GLN A 298 18.34 19.72 -14.24
C GLN A 298 19.12 20.74 -15.09
N LYS A 299 18.43 21.45 -15.99
CA LYS A 299 19.04 22.48 -16.84
C LYS A 299 19.03 23.88 -16.23
N GLY A 300 18.54 24.04 -14.99
CA GLY A 300 18.46 25.34 -14.33
C GLY A 300 17.36 26.27 -14.88
N LEU A 301 16.44 25.73 -15.67
CA LEU A 301 15.41 26.52 -16.37
C LEU A 301 14.16 26.81 -15.51
N THR A 302 14.10 26.33 -14.26
CA THR A 302 12.92 26.46 -13.39
C THR A 302 12.48 27.91 -13.20
N GLN A 303 13.42 28.80 -12.87
CA GLN A 303 13.09 30.21 -12.61
C GLN A 303 12.65 30.93 -13.89
N LEU A 304 13.31 30.63 -15.01
CA LEU A 304 12.94 31.17 -16.31
C LEU A 304 11.54 30.68 -16.73
N TYR A 305 11.22 29.41 -16.53
CA TYR A 305 9.90 28.85 -16.79
C TYR A 305 8.79 29.49 -15.92
N ARG A 306 9.09 29.87 -14.67
CA ARG A 306 8.13 30.53 -13.77
C ARG A 306 7.90 32.00 -14.15
N ASN A 307 8.94 32.71 -14.56
CA ASN A 307 8.89 34.16 -14.73
C ASN A 307 8.66 34.61 -16.19
N ASN A 308 9.00 33.77 -17.17
CA ASN A 308 8.82 34.08 -18.59
C ASN A 308 7.63 33.29 -19.17
N SER A 309 6.57 34.02 -19.53
CA SER A 309 5.32 33.42 -20.03
C SER A 309 5.47 32.69 -21.37
N LEU A 310 6.42 33.11 -22.23
CA LEU A 310 6.71 32.46 -23.50
C LEU A 310 7.51 31.17 -23.30
N VAL A 311 8.47 31.16 -22.38
CA VAL A 311 9.19 29.94 -21.99
C VAL A 311 8.23 28.95 -21.34
N ASN A 312 7.37 29.40 -20.43
CA ASN A 312 6.30 28.57 -19.86
C ASN A 312 5.46 27.94 -20.97
N LYS A 313 4.96 28.76 -21.89
CA LYS A 313 4.15 28.33 -23.04
C LYS A 313 4.90 27.30 -23.90
N LEU A 314 6.17 27.53 -24.22
CA LEU A 314 7.01 26.64 -25.02
C LEU A 314 7.14 25.27 -24.35
N ILE A 315 7.56 25.22 -23.09
CA ILE A 315 7.73 23.96 -22.35
C ILE A 315 6.40 23.22 -22.19
N ARG A 316 5.30 23.94 -21.95
CA ARG A 316 3.96 23.34 -21.88
C ARG A 316 3.52 22.75 -23.23
N MET A 317 3.96 23.33 -24.36
CA MET A 317 3.72 22.75 -25.70
C MET A 317 4.60 21.51 -25.95
N PHE A 318 5.86 21.50 -25.49
CA PHE A 318 6.70 20.28 -25.54
C PHE A 318 6.07 19.14 -24.75
N MET A 319 5.48 19.42 -23.57
CA MET A 319 4.73 18.42 -22.80
C MET A 319 3.49 17.89 -23.55
N ALA A 320 2.95 18.65 -24.51
CA ALA A 320 1.75 18.29 -25.27
C ALA A 320 2.03 17.51 -26.57
N ILE A 321 3.29 17.39 -27.01
CA ILE A 321 3.67 16.63 -28.22
C ILE A 321 3.12 15.19 -28.24
N PRO A 322 3.12 14.41 -27.15
CA PRO A 322 2.51 13.07 -27.13
C PRO A 322 1.05 13.03 -27.58
N LEU A 323 0.33 14.15 -27.48
CA LEU A 323 -1.07 14.24 -27.89
C LEU A 323 -1.22 14.37 -29.40
N LEU A 324 -0.14 14.57 -30.17
CA LEU A 324 -0.16 14.57 -31.63
C LEU A 324 -0.16 13.13 -32.18
N PRO A 325 -0.70 12.89 -33.39
CA PRO A 325 -0.49 11.65 -34.11
C PRO A 325 0.99 11.30 -34.21
N GLN A 326 1.34 10.02 -34.14
CA GLN A 326 2.73 9.56 -34.17
C GLN A 326 3.54 10.16 -35.33
N HIS A 327 2.99 10.17 -36.53
CA HIS A 327 3.62 10.72 -37.73
C HIS A 327 3.80 12.26 -37.73
N LYS A 328 3.11 12.98 -36.82
CA LYS A 328 3.21 14.44 -36.63
C LYS A 328 4.07 14.85 -35.44
N THR A 329 4.60 13.90 -34.66
CA THR A 329 5.43 14.22 -33.48
C THR A 329 6.71 14.97 -33.85
N ARG A 330 7.35 14.60 -34.96
CA ARG A 330 8.52 15.31 -35.51
C ARG A 330 8.17 16.71 -36.00
N GLU A 331 7.10 16.84 -36.78
CA GLU A 331 6.56 18.15 -37.21
C GLU A 331 6.27 19.05 -36.00
N GLY A 332 5.71 18.50 -34.93
CA GLY A 332 5.48 19.19 -33.67
C GLY A 332 6.76 19.69 -33.03
N PHE A 333 7.82 18.88 -32.97
CA PHE A 333 9.12 19.32 -32.49
C PHE A 333 9.67 20.47 -33.33
N ASP A 334 9.74 20.31 -34.65
CA ASP A 334 10.32 21.31 -35.56
C ASP A 334 9.55 22.65 -35.48
N THR A 335 8.22 22.58 -35.40
CA THR A 335 7.33 23.75 -35.20
C THR A 335 7.64 24.50 -33.89
N LEU A 336 8.01 23.80 -32.81
CA LEU A 336 8.35 24.44 -31.54
C LEU A 336 9.74 25.07 -31.55
N ILE A 337 10.66 24.54 -32.35
CA ILE A 337 11.97 25.16 -32.59
C ILE A 337 11.79 26.46 -33.38
N GLU A 338 10.96 26.45 -34.43
CA GLU A 338 10.61 27.66 -35.18
C GLU A 338 9.96 28.71 -34.27
N PHE A 339 8.99 28.31 -33.44
CA PHE A 339 8.39 29.20 -32.45
C PHE A 339 9.44 29.80 -31.50
N TYR A 340 10.44 29.03 -31.07
CA TYR A 340 11.52 29.54 -30.22
C TYR A 340 12.33 30.63 -30.94
N HIS A 341 12.77 30.38 -32.18
CA HIS A 341 13.58 31.34 -32.93
C HIS A 341 12.82 32.63 -33.25
N VAL A 342 11.54 32.53 -33.62
CA VAL A 342 10.74 33.69 -34.03
C VAL A 342 10.26 34.53 -32.84
N GLU A 343 9.83 33.89 -31.75
CA GLU A 343 9.07 34.59 -30.70
C GLU A 343 9.86 34.82 -29.41
N LEU A 344 10.94 34.07 -29.19
CA LEU A 344 11.56 33.98 -27.87
C LEU A 344 13.07 34.21 -27.86
N GLU A 345 13.81 33.78 -28.89
CA GLU A 345 15.27 33.76 -28.86
C GLU A 345 15.89 35.13 -28.52
N ASP A 346 15.41 36.22 -29.13
CA ASP A 346 15.96 37.55 -28.90
C ASP A 346 15.72 38.12 -27.49
N GLN A 347 14.82 37.52 -26.70
CA GLN A 347 14.51 37.94 -25.32
C GLN A 347 15.40 37.27 -24.28
N LEU A 348 16.27 36.35 -24.69
CA LEU A 348 17.05 35.51 -23.78
C LEU A 348 18.52 35.88 -23.80
N ASP A 349 19.17 35.75 -22.64
CA ASP A 349 20.63 35.85 -22.55
C ASP A 349 21.34 34.60 -23.12
N ALA A 350 22.66 34.69 -23.33
CA ALA A 350 23.44 33.59 -23.90
C ALA A 350 23.37 32.28 -23.08
N ILE A 351 23.25 32.38 -21.76
CA ILE A 351 23.17 31.22 -20.85
C ILE A 351 21.81 30.54 -21.01
N GLN A 352 20.73 31.32 -21.00
CA GLN A 352 19.36 30.83 -21.19
C GLN A 352 19.18 30.18 -22.57
N LYS A 353 19.72 30.80 -23.63
CA LYS A 353 19.77 30.21 -24.98
C LYS A 353 20.48 28.87 -24.97
N HIS A 354 21.65 28.79 -24.34
CA HIS A 354 22.42 27.54 -24.25
C HIS A 354 21.63 26.45 -23.51
N GLN A 355 21.01 26.78 -22.37
CA GLN A 355 20.21 25.84 -21.56
C GLN A 355 18.99 25.30 -22.33
N LEU A 356 18.27 26.16 -23.07
CA LEU A 356 17.14 25.72 -23.91
C LEU A 356 17.60 24.87 -25.09
N ASN A 357 18.69 25.22 -25.77
CA ASN A 357 19.26 24.42 -26.84
C ASN A 357 19.70 23.02 -26.35
N ASP A 358 20.26 22.95 -25.15
CA ASP A 358 20.55 21.70 -24.45
C ASP A 358 19.29 20.86 -24.21
N PHE A 359 18.20 21.51 -23.80
CA PHE A 359 16.90 20.85 -23.64
C PHE A 359 16.34 20.35 -24.98
N PHE A 360 16.42 21.15 -26.05
CA PHE A 360 15.96 20.74 -27.39
C PHE A 360 16.73 19.54 -27.92
N ARG A 361 18.07 19.53 -27.77
CA ARG A 361 18.92 18.38 -28.11
C ARG A 361 18.53 17.13 -27.33
N TYR A 362 18.25 17.27 -26.03
CA TYR A 362 17.70 16.18 -25.24
C TYR A 362 16.36 15.68 -25.80
N TYR A 363 15.43 16.60 -26.07
CA TYR A 363 14.09 16.23 -26.50
C TYR A 363 14.12 15.48 -27.84
N LEU A 364 14.86 16.01 -28.82
CA LEU A 364 15.07 15.38 -30.13
C LEU A 364 15.67 13.98 -29.98
N LYS A 365 16.76 13.84 -29.21
CA LYS A 365 17.48 12.56 -29.06
C LYS A 365 16.67 11.51 -28.31
N THR A 366 15.89 11.91 -27.31
CA THR A 366 15.17 10.96 -26.43
C THR A 366 13.78 10.64 -26.97
N TRP A 367 13.00 11.65 -27.31
CA TRP A 367 11.57 11.53 -27.55
C TRP A 367 11.18 11.50 -29.02
N ILE A 368 12.03 12.01 -29.92
CA ILE A 368 11.69 12.06 -31.35
C ILE A 368 12.47 11.01 -32.13
N SER A 369 13.80 11.12 -32.14
CA SER A 369 14.70 10.23 -32.90
C SER A 369 15.18 9.02 -32.09
N GLY A 370 14.88 8.99 -30.78
CA GLY A 370 15.31 7.93 -29.87
C GLY A 370 14.40 6.71 -29.86
N HIS A 371 14.81 5.67 -29.12
CA HIS A 371 14.06 4.42 -28.97
C HIS A 371 12.66 4.58 -28.32
N LEU A 372 12.42 5.71 -27.63
CA LEU A 372 11.12 6.05 -27.05
C LEU A 372 10.19 6.74 -28.04
N GLY A 373 10.70 7.21 -29.18
CA GLY A 373 9.91 7.97 -30.14
C GLY A 373 8.74 7.20 -30.70
N SER A 374 8.90 5.90 -30.97
CA SER A 374 7.83 5.05 -31.48
C SER A 374 6.70 4.76 -30.49
N ILE A 375 6.90 5.05 -29.20
CA ILE A 375 5.90 4.84 -28.14
C ILE A 375 5.45 6.16 -27.51
N LEU A 376 5.85 7.30 -28.06
CA LEU A 376 5.56 8.62 -27.50
C LEU A 376 4.09 9.00 -27.64
N SER A 377 3.49 8.73 -28.80
CA SER A 377 2.14 9.20 -29.11
C SER A 377 1.07 8.44 -28.33
N VAL A 378 0.17 9.21 -27.70
CA VAL A 378 -1.06 8.74 -27.06
C VAL A 378 -2.30 9.26 -27.79
N PHE A 379 -2.15 9.64 -29.06
CA PHE A 379 -3.22 10.16 -29.90
C PHE A 379 -4.37 9.15 -30.01
N ASN A 380 -5.61 9.64 -29.91
CA ASN A 380 -6.85 8.84 -29.91
C ASN A 380 -6.95 7.73 -28.84
N ARG A 381 -6.07 7.74 -27.84
CA ARG A 381 -6.20 6.82 -26.70
C ARG A 381 -7.23 7.33 -25.70
N VAL A 382 -8.12 6.43 -25.28
CA VAL A 382 -9.04 6.66 -24.16
C VAL A 382 -8.23 6.83 -22.86
N ARG A 383 -7.29 5.90 -22.62
CA ARG A 383 -6.37 5.92 -21.48
C ARG A 383 -4.98 6.38 -21.94
N ARG A 384 -4.57 7.55 -21.46
CA ARG A 384 -3.27 8.17 -21.79
C ARG A 384 -2.27 8.11 -20.62
N THR A 385 -2.74 7.77 -19.43
CA THR A 385 -1.96 7.73 -18.20
C THR A 385 -2.19 6.42 -17.47
N ASN A 386 -1.27 6.08 -16.57
CA ASN A 386 -1.31 4.94 -15.67
C ASN A 386 -2.07 5.22 -14.36
N ASN A 387 -2.91 6.27 -14.28
CA ASN A 387 -3.57 6.71 -13.05
C ASN A 387 -4.31 5.57 -12.31
N SER A 388 -4.97 4.66 -13.03
CA SER A 388 -5.66 3.51 -12.42
C SER A 388 -4.70 2.63 -11.64
N LEU A 389 -3.50 2.41 -12.19
CA LEU A 389 -2.46 1.60 -11.57
C LEU A 389 -1.81 2.35 -10.39
N GLU A 390 -1.56 3.65 -10.51
CA GLU A 390 -1.06 4.48 -9.38
C GLU A 390 -2.06 4.53 -8.21
N VAL A 391 -3.37 4.63 -8.50
CA VAL A 391 -4.43 4.56 -7.48
C VAL A 391 -4.42 3.18 -6.81
N SER A 392 -4.34 2.11 -7.60
CA SER A 392 -4.18 0.73 -7.09
C SER A 392 -2.97 0.59 -6.16
N HIS A 393 -1.79 1.09 -6.57
CA HIS A 393 -0.59 1.11 -5.73
C HIS A 393 -0.82 1.86 -4.40
N ARG A 394 -1.51 3.00 -4.43
CA ARG A 394 -1.86 3.74 -3.20
C ARG A 394 -2.81 2.97 -2.30
N HIS A 395 -3.84 2.34 -2.85
CA HIS A 395 -4.77 1.51 -2.09
C HIS A 395 -4.06 0.31 -1.47
N LEU A 396 -3.22 -0.39 -2.24
CA LEU A 396 -2.40 -1.48 -1.71
C LEU A 396 -1.48 -1.00 -0.58
N MET A 397 -0.80 0.14 -0.77
CA MET A 397 0.05 0.72 0.27
C MET A 397 -0.73 1.13 1.52
N ALA A 398 -1.97 1.60 1.38
CA ALA A 398 -2.85 1.90 2.52
C ALA A 398 -3.21 0.62 3.30
N HIS A 399 -3.43 -0.50 2.62
CA HIS A 399 -3.66 -1.81 3.25
C HIS A 399 -2.40 -2.32 3.97
N ILE A 400 -1.23 -2.16 3.36
CA ILE A 400 0.07 -2.57 3.94
C ILE A 400 0.41 -1.69 5.15
N GLY A 401 0.21 -0.37 5.04
CA GLY A 401 0.42 0.61 6.11
C GLY A 401 1.87 0.97 6.40
N ILE A 402 2.85 0.23 5.87
CA ILE A 402 4.28 0.50 6.04
C ILE A 402 5.05 0.26 4.73
N PRO A 403 6.12 1.02 4.45
CA PRO A 403 7.01 0.71 3.34
C PRO A 403 7.85 -0.52 3.65
N ASN A 404 8.12 -1.34 2.64
CA ASN A 404 8.93 -2.54 2.71
C ASN A 404 8.48 -3.50 3.83
N PRO A 405 7.23 -4.01 3.78
CA PRO A 405 6.69 -4.90 4.79
C PRO A 405 7.49 -6.21 4.91
N SER A 406 7.26 -6.96 6.01
CA SER A 406 7.73 -8.35 6.05
C SER A 406 6.99 -9.19 4.99
N PRO A 407 7.60 -10.26 4.47
CA PRO A 407 7.01 -11.07 3.40
C PRO A 407 5.60 -11.59 3.71
N TRP A 408 5.38 -12.02 4.94
CA TRP A 408 4.07 -12.54 5.34
C TRP A 408 3.04 -11.46 5.62
N LEU A 409 3.45 -10.31 6.17
CA LEU A 409 2.55 -9.15 6.25
C LEU A 409 2.13 -8.69 4.85
N PHE A 410 3.06 -8.72 3.89
CA PHE A 410 2.77 -8.40 2.50
C PHE A 410 1.71 -9.33 1.92
N VAL A 411 1.89 -10.65 2.03
CA VAL A 411 0.90 -11.61 1.51
C VAL A 411 -0.47 -11.41 2.14
N ASP A 412 -0.54 -11.31 3.47
CA ASP A 412 -1.81 -11.10 4.18
C ASP A 412 -2.55 -9.86 3.66
N LYS A 413 -1.82 -8.76 3.44
CA LYS A 413 -2.40 -7.48 2.99
C LYS A 413 -2.69 -7.47 1.50
N LEU A 414 -1.86 -8.11 0.69
CA LEU A 414 -2.09 -8.27 -0.74
C LEU A 414 -3.32 -9.15 -0.99
N LEU A 415 -3.50 -10.23 -0.22
CA LEU A 415 -4.66 -11.11 -0.30
C LEU A 415 -5.95 -10.35 0.09
N ALA A 416 -5.91 -9.58 1.19
CA ALA A 416 -7.03 -8.75 1.63
C ALA A 416 -7.40 -7.69 0.58
N TYR A 417 -6.40 -7.00 0.02
CA TYR A 417 -6.58 -6.04 -1.06
C TYR A 417 -7.19 -6.69 -2.31
N SER A 418 -6.65 -7.84 -2.73
CA SER A 418 -7.09 -8.56 -3.94
C SER A 418 -8.51 -9.11 -3.82
N ARG A 419 -8.97 -9.47 -2.61
CA ARG A 419 -10.39 -9.81 -2.37
C ARG A 419 -11.32 -8.64 -2.67
N GLY A 420 -10.92 -7.42 -2.29
CA GLY A 420 -11.65 -6.20 -2.63
C GLY A 420 -11.72 -6.00 -4.15
N THR A 421 -10.58 -6.13 -4.85
CA THR A 421 -10.55 -5.94 -6.31
C THR A 421 -11.32 -7.01 -7.08
N VAL A 422 -11.36 -8.26 -6.57
CA VAL A 422 -12.22 -9.32 -7.11
C VAL A 422 -13.70 -9.01 -6.89
N ASN A 423 -14.08 -8.51 -5.71
CA ASN A 423 -15.44 -8.10 -5.45
C ASN A 423 -15.88 -6.96 -6.39
N ASP A 424 -15.02 -5.95 -6.59
CA ASP A 424 -15.27 -4.85 -7.53
C ASP A 424 -15.46 -5.39 -8.96
N PHE A 425 -14.66 -6.37 -9.36
CA PHE A 425 -14.79 -7.00 -10.66
C PHE A 425 -16.13 -7.73 -10.85
N ILE A 426 -16.60 -8.47 -9.84
CA ILE A 426 -17.91 -9.13 -9.87
C ILE A 426 -19.03 -8.08 -9.98
N LEU A 427 -18.97 -7.02 -9.19
CA LEU A 427 -19.93 -5.92 -9.26
C LEU A 427 -19.95 -5.26 -10.66
N ALA A 428 -18.78 -5.07 -11.27
CA ALA A 428 -18.69 -4.52 -12.62
C ALA A 428 -19.29 -5.47 -13.67
N GLU A 429 -19.10 -6.80 -13.54
CA GLU A 429 -19.74 -7.79 -14.42
C GLU A 429 -21.27 -7.75 -14.32
N ASP A 430 -21.80 -7.49 -13.12
CA ASP A 430 -23.24 -7.31 -12.87
C ASP A 430 -23.76 -5.92 -13.30
N GLY A 431 -22.91 -5.10 -13.93
CA GLY A 431 -23.28 -3.78 -14.46
C GLY A 431 -23.31 -2.65 -13.43
N VAL A 432 -22.76 -2.87 -12.22
CA VAL A 432 -22.65 -1.83 -11.20
C VAL A 432 -21.49 -0.90 -11.53
N ASP A 433 -21.75 0.42 -11.54
CA ASP A 433 -20.69 1.42 -11.67
C ASP A 433 -19.87 1.50 -10.37
N ILE A 434 -18.71 0.86 -10.38
CA ILE A 434 -17.73 0.87 -9.29
C ILE A 434 -16.77 2.08 -9.35
N THR A 435 -16.88 2.93 -10.37
CA THR A 435 -15.93 4.02 -10.57
C THR A 435 -16.36 5.29 -9.83
N GLU A 436 -15.39 5.98 -9.23
CA GLU A 436 -15.65 7.31 -8.72
C GLU A 436 -15.85 8.31 -9.86
N LYS A 437 -16.78 9.25 -9.67
CA LYS A 437 -17.02 10.32 -10.63
C LYS A 437 -15.76 11.15 -10.83
N LEU A 438 -15.25 11.13 -12.07
CA LEU A 438 -14.11 11.96 -12.45
C LEU A 438 -14.33 13.43 -12.09
N PRO A 439 -13.38 14.08 -11.37
CA PRO A 439 -13.46 15.49 -11.06
C PRO A 439 -13.66 16.37 -12.30
N ARG A 440 -14.39 17.48 -12.15
CA ARG A 440 -14.74 18.40 -13.26
C ARG A 440 -13.52 18.87 -14.06
N LYS A 441 -12.38 19.08 -13.38
CA LYS A 441 -11.09 19.45 -13.98
C LYS A 441 -10.65 18.45 -15.07
N TRP A 442 -10.66 17.15 -14.76
CA TRP A 442 -10.24 16.10 -15.68
C TRP A 442 -11.21 15.92 -16.84
N LYS A 443 -12.52 16.05 -16.59
CA LYS A 443 -13.55 16.06 -17.65
C LYS A 443 -13.31 17.20 -18.65
N LYS A 444 -13.02 18.40 -18.17
CA LYS A 444 -12.69 19.57 -19.00
C LYS A 444 -11.41 19.34 -19.81
N GLN A 445 -10.39 18.74 -19.20
CA GLN A 445 -9.12 18.41 -19.84
C GLN A 445 -9.29 17.39 -20.97
N ASN A 446 -10.00 16.29 -20.70
CA ASN A 446 -10.31 15.26 -21.69
C ASN A 446 -11.16 15.83 -22.85
N LYS A 447 -12.16 16.65 -22.55
CA LYS A 447 -12.93 17.38 -23.58
C LYS A 447 -12.03 18.26 -24.43
N ARG A 448 -11.11 19.00 -23.83
CA ARG A 448 -10.17 19.87 -24.57
C ARG A 448 -9.29 19.06 -25.52
N ILE A 449 -8.72 17.95 -25.05
CA ILE A 449 -7.90 17.09 -25.90
C ILE A 449 -8.73 16.56 -27.06
N ARG A 450 -9.93 16.02 -26.79
CA ARG A 450 -10.83 15.50 -27.82
C ARG A 450 -11.16 16.54 -28.90
N VAL A 451 -11.56 17.75 -28.50
CA VAL A 451 -11.88 18.85 -29.44
C VAL A 451 -10.65 19.23 -30.29
N ALA A 452 -9.46 19.27 -29.69
CA ALA A 452 -8.24 19.57 -30.43
C ALA A 452 -7.91 18.47 -31.45
N THR A 453 -8.06 17.21 -31.04
CA THR A 453 -7.88 16.02 -31.87
C THR A 453 -8.80 16.04 -33.08
N GLU A 454 -10.11 16.26 -32.87
CA GLU A 454 -11.11 16.36 -33.95
C GLU A 454 -10.73 17.48 -34.94
N ARG A 455 -10.40 18.68 -34.43
CA ARG A 455 -10.00 19.83 -35.27
C ARG A 455 -8.74 19.59 -36.07
N LEU A 456 -7.75 18.88 -35.51
CA LEU A 456 -6.53 18.52 -36.22
C LEU A 456 -6.83 17.52 -37.35
N GLN A 457 -7.69 16.52 -37.09
CA GLN A 457 -8.08 15.53 -38.10
C GLN A 457 -8.86 16.17 -39.26
N GLU A 458 -9.74 17.11 -38.96
CA GLU A 458 -10.50 17.88 -39.94
C GLU A 458 -9.70 19.00 -40.61
N ARG A 459 -8.39 19.10 -40.34
CA ARG A 459 -7.48 20.15 -40.86
C ARG A 459 -7.89 21.58 -40.49
N ARG A 460 -8.73 21.74 -39.46
CA ARG A 460 -9.11 23.05 -38.89
C ARG A 460 -8.06 23.60 -37.93
N PHE A 461 -7.20 22.73 -37.38
CA PHE A 461 -5.99 23.10 -36.67
C PHE A 461 -4.76 22.65 -37.44
N ASN A 462 -3.77 23.52 -37.58
CA ASN A 462 -2.40 23.11 -37.83
C ASN A 462 -1.73 22.59 -36.53
N VAL A 463 -0.50 22.08 -36.64
CA VAL A 463 0.20 21.50 -35.49
C VAL A 463 0.49 22.52 -34.38
N LEU A 464 0.87 23.75 -34.73
CA LEU A 464 1.13 24.80 -33.74
C LEU A 464 -0.15 25.17 -32.98
N GLU A 465 -1.28 25.33 -33.67
CA GLU A 465 -2.59 25.63 -33.07
C GLU A 465 -3.03 24.50 -32.14
N PHE A 466 -2.87 23.25 -32.58
CA PHE A 466 -3.12 22.09 -31.74
C PHE A 466 -2.30 22.13 -30.45
N LEU A 467 -0.99 22.37 -30.53
CA LEU A 467 -0.10 22.44 -29.37
C LEU A 467 -0.43 23.63 -28.46
N LYS A 468 -0.68 24.81 -29.03
CA LYS A 468 -1.14 26.01 -28.28
C LYS A 468 -2.43 25.73 -27.52
N TYR A 469 -3.35 24.96 -28.09
CA TYR A 469 -4.62 24.60 -27.46
C TYR A 469 -4.45 23.53 -26.38
N THR A 470 -3.69 22.48 -26.65
CA THR A 470 -3.51 21.32 -25.77
C THR A 470 -2.50 21.52 -24.65
N LYS A 471 -1.63 22.55 -24.71
CA LYS A 471 -0.73 22.94 -23.61
C LYS A 471 -1.46 23.16 -22.28
N HIS A 472 -2.75 23.53 -22.32
CA HIS A 472 -3.57 23.73 -21.12
C HIS A 472 -4.08 22.41 -20.50
N SER A 473 -3.78 21.28 -21.16
CA SER A 473 -4.11 19.93 -20.76
C SER A 473 -2.86 19.10 -20.40
N THR A 474 -1.75 19.75 -20.09
CA THR A 474 -0.56 19.10 -19.53
C THR A 474 -0.51 19.28 -17.99
N PRO A 475 0.11 18.36 -17.23
CA PRO A 475 0.23 18.46 -15.78
C PRO A 475 0.96 19.74 -15.34
N LEU A 476 0.58 20.32 -14.20
CA LEU A 476 1.25 21.45 -13.55
C LEU A 476 2.14 20.90 -12.45
N PHE A 477 3.45 21.17 -12.50
CA PHE A 477 4.44 20.66 -11.54
C PHE A 477 5.10 21.78 -10.71
N ASP A 478 4.72 23.03 -10.96
CA ASP A 478 5.32 24.26 -10.48
C ASP A 478 4.61 24.90 -9.28
N LEU A 479 3.39 24.46 -8.98
CA LEU A 479 2.55 24.95 -7.88
C LEU A 479 2.80 24.16 -6.59
N GLU A 480 3.76 24.61 -5.78
CA GLU A 480 3.76 24.35 -4.33
C GLU A 480 2.72 25.30 -3.72
N ASN A 481 1.52 24.78 -3.43
CA ASN A 481 0.56 25.26 -2.42
C ASN A 481 -0.71 24.40 -2.49
N ASP A 482 -0.68 23.27 -1.79
CA ASP A 482 -1.83 22.78 -1.02
C ASP A 482 -1.23 22.20 0.27
N GLU A 483 -1.46 22.92 1.37
CA GLU A 483 -0.98 22.58 2.71
C GLU A 483 -1.54 21.21 3.14
N GLY A 484 -0.65 20.33 3.62
CA GLY A 484 -1.06 19.09 4.31
C GLY A 484 -0.94 17.79 3.51
N GLY A 485 -0.22 17.77 2.39
CA GLY A 485 0.19 16.52 1.75
C GLY A 485 1.67 16.55 1.44
N THR A 486 2.48 15.92 2.29
CA THR A 486 3.89 15.60 1.99
C THR A 486 4.03 15.12 0.54
N LEU A 487 4.51 16.01 -0.35
CA LEU A 487 5.25 15.63 -1.56
C LEU A 487 6.62 15.12 -1.09
N ASN A 488 6.59 14.05 -0.31
CA ASN A 488 7.77 13.27 0.00
C ASN A 488 8.18 12.61 -1.31
N LEU A 489 9.32 13.05 -1.83
CA LEU A 489 10.24 12.29 -2.66
C LEU A 489 10.04 10.80 -2.43
N THR A 490 9.33 10.19 -3.35
CA THR A 490 9.21 8.75 -3.54
C THR A 490 8.46 8.57 -4.85
N PHE A 491 9.25 8.58 -5.91
CA PHE A 491 8.91 7.89 -7.14
C PHE A 491 8.73 6.40 -6.86
#